data_AF-A0A963NGM9-F1
#
_entry.id   AF-A0A963NGM9-F1
#
_cell.length_a   1.000
_cell.length_b   1.000
_cell.length_c   1.000
_cell.angle_alpha   90.00
_cell.angle_beta   90.00
_cell.angle_gamma   90.00
#
_symmetry.space_group_name_H-M   'P 1'
#
loop_
_entity.id
_entity.type
_entity.pdbx_description
1 polymer ?
#
loop_
_entity_poly.entity_id
_entity_poly.type
_entity_poly.pdbx_seq_one_letter_code
_entity_poly.pdbx_strand_id
1 'polypeptide(L)'
;LLPPELAAQMAATAEHVFPVLLVLGLFTRLSALALLGMTLVIQVFVYPDAWPTHLSWAALMLYLAGRGAGVASLDRGLGLR
;
A
#
# COMPACT_ATOMS: atom_id res chain seq x y z
N LEU A 1 6.65 -21.48 7.12
CA LEU A 1 7.38 -20.21 6.91
C LEU A 1 7.78 -20.14 5.44
N LEU A 2 7.71 -18.96 4.81
CA LEU A 2 8.13 -18.77 3.42
C LEU A 2 9.68 -18.76 3.35
N PRO A 3 10.31 -19.29 2.29
CA PRO A 3 11.76 -19.13 2.09
C PRO A 3 12.14 -17.65 2.03
N PRO A 4 13.24 -17.22 2.69
CA PRO A 4 13.60 -15.81 2.76
C PRO A 4 13.91 -15.20 1.39
N GLU A 5 14.47 -15.98 0.46
CA GLU A 5 14.75 -15.53 -0.91
C GLU A 5 13.47 -15.20 -1.66
N LEU A 6 12.43 -16.03 -1.49
CA LEU A 6 11.12 -15.79 -2.10
C LEU A 6 10.40 -14.62 -1.43
N ALA A 7 10.46 -14.55 -0.10
CA ALA A 7 9.85 -13.46 0.66
C ALA A 7 10.45 -12.09 0.27
N ALA A 8 11.77 -12.02 0.09
CA ALA A 8 12.45 -10.80 -0.35
C ALA A 8 12.00 -10.37 -1.75
N GLN A 9 11.91 -11.30 -2.70
CA GLN A 9 11.43 -10.99 -4.06
C GLN A 9 9.97 -10.54 -4.07
N MET A 10 9.11 -11.19 -3.29
CA MET A 10 7.71 -10.80 -3.15
C MET A 10 7.58 -9.41 -2.52
N ALA A 11 8.35 -9.12 -1.47
CA ALA A 11 8.35 -7.81 -0.81
C ALA A 11 8.83 -6.71 -1.77
N ALA A 12 9.96 -6.92 -2.45
CA ALA A 12 10.50 -5.96 -3.42
C ALA A 12 9.52 -5.71 -4.59
N THR A 13 8.85 -6.77 -5.06
CA THR A 13 7.83 -6.62 -6.11
C THR A 13 6.64 -5.80 -5.59
N ALA A 14 6.13 -6.12 -4.40
CA ALA A 14 5.03 -5.38 -3.79
C ALA A 14 5.37 -3.90 -3.56
N GLU A 15 6.59 -3.62 -3.11
CA GLU A 15 7.12 -2.27 -2.86
C GLU A 15 7.10 -1.37 -4.10
N HIS A 16 7.28 -1.94 -5.29
CA HIS A 16 7.26 -1.16 -6.53
C HIS A 16 5.88 -1.16 -7.20
N VAL A 17 5.18 -2.29 -7.20
CA VAL A 17 3.92 -2.45 -7.92
C VAL A 17 2.79 -1.66 -7.26
N PHE A 18 2.60 -1.78 -5.94
CA PHE A 18 1.44 -1.15 -5.29
C PHE A 18 1.47 0.38 -5.27
N PRO A 19 2.61 1.07 -5.08
CA PRO A 19 2.65 2.52 -5.22
C PRO A 19 2.34 2.99 -6.63
N VAL A 20 2.85 2.29 -7.66
CA VAL A 20 2.56 2.61 -9.07
C VAL A 20 1.06 2.47 -9.35
N LEU A 21 0.45 1.36 -8.92
CA LEU A 21 -0.99 1.16 -9.05
C LEU A 21 -1.79 2.25 -8.31
N LEU A 22 -1.37 2.61 -7.09
CA LEU A 22 -2.03 3.65 -6.30
C LEU A 22 -1.97 5.03 -6.98
N VAL A 23 -0.81 5.40 -7.53
CA VAL A 23 -0.62 6.68 -8.25
C VAL A 23 -1.50 6.75 -9.50
N LEU A 24 -1.60 5.65 -10.25
CA LEU A 24 -2.51 5.54 -11.39
C LEU A 24 -3.99 5.50 -10.97
N GLY A 25 -4.27 5.34 -9.68
CA GLY A 25 -5.61 5.13 -9.16
C GLY A 25 -6.24 3.85 -9.70
N LEU A 26 -5.45 2.77 -9.79
CA LEU A 26 -5.89 1.44 -10.21
C LEU A 26 -5.91 0.49 -9.00
N PHE A 27 -7.04 -0.21 -8.82
CA PHE A 27 -7.34 -1.02 -7.64
C PHE A 27 -7.02 -0.28 -6.33
N THR A 28 -7.41 0.99 -6.25
CA THR A 28 -6.92 1.94 -5.24
C THR A 28 -7.06 1.42 -3.81
N ARG A 29 -8.20 0.80 -3.48
CA ARG A 29 -8.44 0.21 -2.15
C ARG A 29 -7.49 -0.93 -1.84
N LEU A 30 -7.28 -1.85 -2.80
CA LEU A 30 -6.37 -2.98 -2.65
C LEU A 30 -4.93 -2.51 -2.50
N SER A 31 -4.50 -1.58 -3.36
CA SER A 31 -3.16 -1.00 -3.33
C SER A 31 -2.90 -0.28 -2.00
N ALA A 32 -3.87 0.49 -1.50
CA ALA A 32 -3.77 1.15 -0.20
C ALA A 32 -3.66 0.15 0.96
N LEU A 33 -4.48 -0.92 0.96
CA LEU A 33 -4.43 -1.96 1.99
C LEU A 33 -3.11 -2.73 1.96
N ALA A 34 -2.58 -3.04 0.78
CA ALA A 34 -1.29 -3.70 0.63
C ALA A 34 -0.14 -2.86 1.21
N LEU A 35 -0.13 -1.56 0.90
CA LEU A 35 0.87 -0.61 1.42
C LEU A 35 0.72 -0.36 2.92
N LEU A 36 -0.51 -0.37 3.44
CA LEU A 36 -0.76 -0.33 4.88
C LEU A 36 -0.19 -1.58 5.55
N GLY A 37 -0.40 -2.77 4.98
CA GLY A 37 0.18 -4.02 5.48
C GLY A 37 1.72 -3.96 5.54
N MET A 38 2.35 -3.48 4.47
CA MET A 38 3.80 -3.28 4.45
C MET A 38 4.28 -2.27 5.50
N THR A 39 3.56 -1.15 5.66
CA THR A 39 3.84 -0.14 6.69
C THR A 39 3.78 -0.75 8.10
N LEU A 40 2.77 -1.60 8.37
CA LEU A 40 2.65 -2.30 9.66
C LEU A 40 3.79 -3.29 9.89
N VAL A 41 4.22 -4.03 8.87
CA VAL A 41 5.37 -4.93 8.97
C VAL A 41 6.64 -4.15 9.31
N ILE A 42 6.89 -3.03 8.63
CA ILE A 42 8.06 -2.19 8.89
C ILE A 42 7.99 -1.60 10.30
N GLN A 43 6.85 -1.06 10.71
CA GLN A 43 6.65 -0.47 12.03
C GLN A 43 6.87 -1.48 13.17
N VAL A 44 6.39 -2.72 13.03
CA VAL A 44 6.44 -3.72 14.10
C VAL A 44 7.80 -4.42 14.14
N PHE A 45 8.38 -4.73 12.99
CA PHE A 45 9.53 -5.65 12.91
C PHE A 45 10.85 -5.01 12.48
N VAL A 46 10.85 -3.79 11.93
CA VAL A 46 12.06 -3.20 11.31
C VAL A 46 12.46 -1.88 11.96
N TYR A 47 11.58 -0.87 11.96
CA TYR A 47 11.87 0.49 12.44
C TYR A 47 10.78 1.01 13.40
N PRO A 48 10.73 0.52 14.65
CA PRO A 48 9.67 0.89 15.58
C PRO A 48 9.70 2.37 16.00
N ASP A 49 10.88 2.99 16.07
CA ASP A 49 11.01 4.39 16.49
C ASP A 49 10.57 5.40 15.43
N ALA A 50 10.38 4.96 14.18
CA ALA A 50 9.92 5.80 13.07
C ALA A 50 8.38 5.97 13.04
N TRP A 51 7.71 5.77 14.19
CA TRP A 51 6.25 5.81 14.28
C TRP A 51 5.57 7.09 13.79
N PRO A 52 6.13 8.32 13.90
CA PRO A 52 5.47 9.49 13.38
C PRO A 52 5.33 9.43 11.85
N THR A 53 6.38 8.93 11.18
CA THR A 53 6.41 8.74 9.73
C THR A 53 5.42 7.67 9.30
N HIS A 54 5.46 6.49 9.93
CA HIS A 54 4.57 5.38 9.58
C HIS A 54 3.10 5.71 9.85
N LEU A 55 2.80 6.47 10.91
CA LEU A 55 1.44 6.91 11.20
C LEU A 55 0.91 7.84 10.10
N SER A 56 1.75 8.75 9.60
CA SER A 56 1.36 9.65 8.50
C SER A 56 0.98 8.87 7.23
N TRP A 57 1.76 7.85 6.88
CA TRP A 57 1.48 6.97 5.75
C TRP A 57 0.23 6.13 5.99
N ALA A 58 0.10 5.52 7.17
CA ALA A 58 -1.04 4.70 7.54
C ALA A 58 -2.35 5.49 7.48
N ALA A 59 -2.36 6.74 7.95
CA ALA A 59 -3.53 7.62 7.88
C ALA A 59 -4.01 7.85 6.45
N LEU A 60 -3.08 8.13 5.52
CA LEU A 60 -3.40 8.31 4.10
C LEU A 60 -3.91 7.00 3.46
N MET A 61 -3.27 5.87 3.78
CA MET A 61 -3.70 4.57 3.25
C MET A 61 -5.08 4.16 3.78
N LEU A 62 -5.37 4.40 5.06
CA LEU A 62 -6.70 4.16 5.64
C LEU A 62 -7.77 5.05 5.01
N TYR A 63 -7.44 6.32 4.77
CA TYR A 63 -8.33 7.23 4.06
C TYR A 63 -8.67 6.70 2.65
N LEU A 64 -7.67 6.29 1.88
CA LEU A 64 -7.86 5.75 0.53
C LEU A 64 -8.58 4.39 0.54
N ALA A 65 -8.29 3.53 1.52
CA ALA A 65 -8.97 2.25 1.69
C ALA A 65 -10.47 2.45 1.99
N GLY A 66 -10.84 3.47 2.78
CA GLY A 66 -12.22 3.80 3.09
C GLY A 66 -12.95 4.54 1.97
N ARG A 67 -12.35 5.59 1.42
CA ARG A 67 -12.97 6.50 0.45
C ARG A 67 -12.87 6.03 -0.99
N GLY A 68 -11.89 5.20 -1.32
CA GLY A 68 -11.62 4.74 -2.68
C GLY A 68 -10.93 5.80 -3.55
N ALA A 69 -10.95 5.56 -4.87
CA ALA A 69 -10.21 6.33 -5.85
C ALA A 69 -10.82 7.71 -6.15
N GLY A 70 -9.97 8.67 -6.52
CA GLY A 70 -10.37 10.04 -6.88
C GLY A 70 -11.07 10.17 -8.24
N VAL A 71 -11.49 11.39 -8.60
CA VAL A 71 -12.20 11.68 -9.86
C VAL A 71 -11.37 11.47 -11.12
N ALA A 72 -10.04 11.56 -11.01
CA ALA A 72 -9.11 11.36 -12.12
C ALA A 72 -8.50 9.94 -12.16
N SER A 73 -9.04 9.00 -11.39
CA SER A 73 -8.50 7.63 -11.30
C SER A 73 -8.82 6.77 -12.52
N LEU A 74 -7.92 5.85 -12.86
CA LEU A 74 -8.21 4.81 -13.85
C LEU A 74 -9.34 3.88 -13.39
N ASP A 75 -9.47 3.64 -12.08
CA ASP A 75 -10.59 2.89 -11.50
C ASP A 75 -11.93 3.46 -11.98
N ARG A 76 -12.10 4.78 -11.92
CA ARG A 76 -13.32 5.44 -12.40
C ARG A 76 -13.49 5.29 -13.92
N GLY A 77 -12.42 5.44 -14.69
CA GLY A 77 -12.45 5.26 -16.14
C GLY A 77 -12.84 3.84 -16.57
N LEU A 78 -12.50 2.85 -15.74
CA LEU A 78 -12.78 1.43 -15.96
C LEU A 78 -14.07 0.94 -15.26
N GLY A 79 -14.77 1.81 -14.53
CA GLY A 79 -15.98 1.46 -13.77
C GLY A 79 -15.74 0.63 -12.50
N LEU A 80 -14.49 0.57 -12.01
CA LEU A 80 -14.11 -0.06 -10.75
C LEU A 80 -14.43 0.90 -9.59
N ARG A 81 -14.97 0.37 -8.48
CA ARG A 81 -15.42 1.14 -7.29
C ARG A 81 -14.52 0.93 -6.07
#